data_AF-A0A2P5W1U0-F1
#
_entry.id   AF-A0A2P5W1U0-F1
#
_cell.length_a   1.000
_cell.length_b   1.000
_cell.length_c   1.000
_cell.angle_alpha   90.00
_cell.angle_beta   90.00
_cell.angle_gamma   90.00
#
_symmetry.space_group_name_H-M   'P 1'
#
loop_
_entity.id
_entity.type
_entity.pdbx_description
1 polymer ?
#
loop_
_entity_poly.entity_id
_entity_poly.type
_entity_poly.pdbx_seq_one_letter_code
_entity_poly.pdbx_strand_id
1 'polypeptide(L)' 'MQEFSSSWDIQATPTFFFLKDGQQIDKLVGANKPELQKKITAVLDSVK' A
#
# COMPACT_ATOMS: atom_id res chain seq x y z
N MET A 1 16.99 -8.22 0.98
CA MET A 1 16.19 -6.99 1.15
C MET A 1 16.13 -6.16 -0.13
N GLN A 2 17.25 -5.89 -0.80
CA GLN A 2 17.26 -5.08 -2.03
C GLN A 2 16.35 -5.60 -3.14
N GLU A 3 16.29 -6.91 -3.37
CA GLU A 3 15.42 -7.47 -4.42
C GLU A 3 13.94 -7.05 -4.24
N PHE A 4 13.40 -7.21 -3.03
CA PHE A 4 12.03 -6.83 -2.73
C PHE A 4 11.79 -5.32 -2.90
N SER A 5 12.67 -4.49 -2.35
CA SER A 5 12.56 -3.03 -2.46
C SER A 5 12.67 -2.53 -3.89
N SER A 6 13.52 -3.16 -4.71
CA SER A 6 13.69 -2.81 -6.13
C SER A 6 12.53 -3.28 -7.00
N SER A 7 12.00 -4.49 -6.77
CA SER A 7 10.85 -5.01 -7.54
C SER A 7 9.56 -4.20 -7.32
N TRP A 8 9.43 -3.55 -6.18
CA TRP A 8 8.26 -2.74 -5.81
C TRP A 8 8.52 -1.23 -5.87
N ASP A 9 9.70 -0.81 -6.34
CA ASP A 9 10.11 0.60 -6.43
C ASP A 9 9.91 1.37 -5.10
N ILE A 10 10.37 0.77 -4.00
CA ILE A 10 10.28 1.36 -2.65
C ILE A 10 11.35 2.43 -2.49
N GLN A 11 10.95 3.70 -2.69
CA GLN A 11 11.83 4.86 -2.58
C GLN A 11 11.91 5.47 -1.16
N ALA A 12 10.94 5.15 -0.29
CA ALA A 12 10.90 5.65 1.09
C ALA A 12 10.22 4.66 2.04
N THR A 13 10.57 4.73 3.32
CA THR A 13 10.01 3.87 4.38
C THR A 13 9.33 4.70 5.48
N PRO A 14 8.15 4.28 5.98
CA PRO A 14 7.36 3.13 5.54
C PRO A 14 6.68 3.39 4.18
N THR A 15 6.39 2.32 3.43
CA THR A 15 5.49 2.33 2.27
C THR A 15 4.48 1.20 2.43
N PHE A 16 3.20 1.51 2.24
CA PHE A 16 2.09 0.55 2.31
C PHE A 16 1.56 0.33 0.89
N PHE A 17 1.56 -0.92 0.43
CA PHE A 17 0.93 -1.35 -0.81
C PHE A 17 -0.40 -2.03 -0.50
N PHE A 18 -1.44 -1.69 -1.26
CA PHE A 18 -2.76 -2.30 -1.14
C PHE A 18 -2.96 -3.18 -2.37
N LEU A 19 -3.22 -4.48 -2.13
CA LEU A 19 -3.34 -5.48 -3.18
C LEU A 19 -4.74 -6.09 -3.20
N LYS A 20 -5.27 -6.36 -4.39
CA LYS A 20 -6.46 -7.19 -4.62
C LYS A 20 -6.13 -8.20 -5.71
N ASP A 21 -6.42 -9.48 -5.46
CA ASP A 21 -6.12 -10.59 -6.39
C ASP A 21 -4.68 -10.61 -6.90
N GLY A 22 -3.72 -10.26 -6.04
CA GLY A 22 -2.29 -10.20 -6.36
C GLY A 22 -1.86 -8.96 -7.15
N GLN A 23 -2.79 -8.06 -7.50
CA GLN A 23 -2.52 -6.81 -8.23
C GLN A 23 -2.52 -5.60 -7.29
N GLN A 24 -1.61 -4.66 -7.52
CA GLN A 24 -1.58 -3.39 -6.77
C GLN A 24 -2.75 -2.51 -7.20
N ILE A 25 -3.55 -2.08 -6.23
CA ILE A 25 -4.70 -1.18 -6.43
C ILE A 25 -4.48 0.21 -5.82
N ASP A 26 -3.60 0.33 -4.82
CA ASP A 26 -3.25 1.61 -4.20
C ASP A 26 -1.87 1.54 -3.51
N LYS A 27 -1.31 2.71 -3.19
CA LYS A 27 -0.07 2.88 -2.42
C LYS A 27 -0.19 4.08 -1.46
N LEU A 28 0.48 3.98 -0.31
CA LEU A 28 0.74 5.09 0.59
C LEU A 28 2.22 5.13 0.96
N VAL A 29 2.87 6.28 0.73
CA VAL A 29 4.27 6.49 1.10
C VAL A 29 4.33 7.37 2.35
N GLY A 30 5.13 6.96 3.33
CA GLY A 30 5.29 7.65 4.60
C GLY A 30 4.29 7.24 5.68
N ALA A 31 4.38 7.88 6.84
CA ALA A 31 3.68 7.48 8.06
C ALA A 31 2.41 8.29 8.35
N ASN A 32 1.56 8.54 7.34
CA ASN A 32 0.29 9.24 7.53
C ASN A 32 -0.80 8.29 8.05
N LYS A 33 -0.98 8.24 9.37
CA LYS A 33 -1.92 7.32 10.03
C LYS A 33 -3.40 7.54 9.63
N PRO A 34 -3.96 8.76 9.63
CA PRO A 34 -5.34 8.99 9.17
C PRO A 34 -5.57 8.54 7.72
N GLU A 35 -4.63 8.82 6.82
CA GLU A 35 -4.74 8.44 5.41
C GLU A 35 -4.65 6.92 5.23
N LEU A 36 -3.77 6.25 5.98
CA LEU A 36 -3.69 4.80 6.02
C LEU A 36 -5.04 4.18 6.40
N GLN A 37 -5.67 4.68 7.47
CA GLN A 37 -6.98 4.19 7.91
C GLN A 37 -8.05 4.38 6.83
N LYS A 38 -8.08 5.54 6.17
CA LYS A 38 -9.01 5.81 5.07
C LYS A 38 -8.84 4.83 3.90
N LYS A 39 -7.59 4.57 3.49
CA LYS A 39 -7.28 3.62 2.41
C LYS A 39 -7.67 2.18 2.78
N ILE A 40 -7.44 1.75 4.02
CA ILE A 40 -7.88 0.43 4.53
C ILE A 40 -9.40 0.29 4.40
N THR A 41 -10.18 1.28 4.86
CA THR A 41 -11.65 1.24 4.74
C THR A 41 -12.10 1.18 3.28
N ALA A 42 -11.49 1.98 2.40
CA ALA A 42 -11.81 1.97 0.97
C ALA A 42 -11.57 0.59 0.32
N VAL A 43 -10.48 -0.09 0.70
CA VAL A 43 -10.21 -1.46 0.23
C VAL A 43 -11.27 -2.44 0.72
N LEU A 44 -11.66 -2.37 2.00
CA LEU A 44 -12.70 -3.25 2.57
C LEU A 44 -14.06 -3.05 1.88
N ASP A 45 -14.42 -1.81 1.56
CA ASP A 45 -15.68 -1.53 0.87
C ASP A 45 -15.67 -1.97 -0.61
N SER A 46 -14.49 -2.07 -1.25
CA SER A 46 -14.35 -2.57 -2.63
C SER A 46 -14.46 -4.10 -2.78
N VAL A 47 -14.57 -4.83 -1.66
CA VAL A 47 -14.70 -6.30 -1.61
C VAL A 47 -16.15 -6.74 -1.38
N LYS A 48 -17.04 -5.81 -1.02
CA LYS A 48 -18.50 -6.06 -0.95
C LYS A 48 -19.12 -6.01 -2.34
#